data_AF-A0A8T6LNH9-F1
#
_entry.id   AF-A0A8T6LNH9-F1
#
_cell.length_a   1.000
_cell.length_b   1.000
_cell.length_c   1.000
_cell.angle_alpha   90.00
_cell.angle_beta   90.00
_cell.angle_gamma   90.00
#
_symmetry.space_group_name_H-M   'P 1'
#
loop_
_entity.id
_entity.type
_entity.pdbx_description
1 polymer ?
#
loop_
_entity_poly.entity_id
_entity_poly.type
_entity_poly.pdbx_seq_one_letter_code
_entity_poly.pdbx_strand_id
1 'polypeptide(L)'
;LEMQQEWWDKDIGKLYDEGKEHWLTMRHQGRVYVMLGSRGAQQDAMIASNAPENRETAIDSDAGPADSVTDNVAFSPVSIRVEPLTVLETGRSVDIEVQLDMMDGWYVYAATGRNVGQGMKETSVVFSIPDGLTGAGAVRMPPYGFKGSYDIYSGMGVTWAKPIEASAGTLPGLYEVNAEVTYQTCKDDICLLPQTETVVARVLVQ
;
A
#
# COMPACT_ATOMS: atom_id res chain seq x y z
N LEU A 1 20.87 34.65 -4.80
CA LEU A 1 21.76 33.49 -4.52
C LEU A 1 22.41 33.61 -3.14
N GLU A 2 22.70 34.81 -2.63
CA GLU A 2 23.24 35.02 -1.26
C GLU A 2 22.38 34.46 -0.12
N MET A 3 21.06 34.53 -0.24
CA MET A 3 20.13 34.03 0.80
C MET A 3 20.17 32.50 1.01
N GLN A 4 20.80 31.75 0.10
CA GLN A 4 21.01 30.31 0.28
C GLN A 4 22.34 30.02 1.00
N GLN A 5 23.36 30.86 0.82
CA GLN A 5 24.70 30.64 1.38
C GLN A 5 24.69 30.71 2.91
N GLU A 6 23.99 31.68 3.50
CA GLU A 6 23.88 31.81 4.97
C GLU A 6 23.18 30.60 5.62
N TRP A 7 22.24 29.97 4.93
CA TRP A 7 21.57 28.77 5.43
C TRP A 7 22.47 27.54 5.34
N TRP A 8 23.26 27.44 4.26
CA TRP A 8 24.28 26.39 4.10
C TRP A 8 25.35 26.48 5.19
N ASP A 9 25.91 27.65 5.45
CA ASP A 9 27.00 27.80 6.44
C ASP A 9 26.52 27.63 7.89
N LYS A 10 25.27 28.02 8.18
CA LYS A 10 24.72 27.97 9.54
C LYS A 10 24.30 26.56 9.97
N ASP A 11 23.65 25.81 9.08
CA ASP A 11 22.96 24.57 9.45
C ASP A 11 23.62 23.31 8.84
N ILE A 12 24.23 23.42 7.66
CA ILE A 12 24.79 22.28 6.91
C ILE A 12 26.33 22.22 7.01
N GLY A 13 27.02 23.35 6.88
CA GLY A 13 28.48 23.46 6.88
C GLY A 13 29.12 23.06 8.22
N LYS A 14 28.46 23.38 9.35
CA LYS A 14 28.90 22.94 10.69
C LYS A 14 28.95 21.43 10.86
N LEU A 15 28.19 20.66 10.08
CA LEU A 15 28.20 19.20 10.14
C LEU A 15 29.44 18.60 9.44
N TYR A 16 30.09 19.35 8.54
CA TYR A 16 31.26 18.88 7.78
C TYR A 16 32.59 19.11 8.51
N ASP A 17 32.73 20.19 9.27
CA ASP A 17 33.99 20.55 9.95
C ASP A 17 34.26 19.77 11.25
N GLU A 18 33.25 19.09 11.83
CA GLU A 18 33.37 18.39 13.11
C GLU A 18 33.75 16.89 12.99
N GLY A 19 34.04 16.39 11.78
CA GLY A 19 34.48 15.00 11.58
C GLY A 19 33.44 13.93 11.97
N LYS A 20 32.15 14.26 11.96
CA LYS A 20 31.04 13.33 12.24
C LYS A 20 30.45 12.76 10.94
N GLU A 21 29.82 11.59 11.06
CA GLU A 21 29.37 10.73 9.94
C GLU A 21 28.73 11.49 8.77
N HIS A 22 29.20 11.16 7.56
CA HIS A 22 28.75 11.81 6.33
C HIS A 22 27.34 11.36 5.94
N TRP A 23 26.50 12.31 5.57
CA TRP A 23 25.14 12.07 5.11
C TRP A 23 24.98 12.37 3.62
N LEU A 24 24.08 11.65 2.97
CA LEU A 24 23.67 11.88 1.59
C LEU A 24 22.31 12.58 1.59
N THR A 25 22.23 13.79 1.04
CA THR A 25 20.92 14.40 0.74
C THR A 25 20.56 14.18 -0.71
N MET A 26 19.38 13.60 -0.95
CA MET A 26 18.71 13.71 -2.23
C MET A 26 17.63 14.78 -2.15
N ARG A 27 17.50 15.55 -3.24
CA ARG A 27 16.43 16.51 -3.44
C ARG A 27 15.51 16.00 -4.54
N HIS A 28 14.23 15.85 -4.21
CA HIS A 28 13.18 15.59 -5.20
C HIS A 28 11.97 16.46 -4.84
N GLN A 29 11.47 17.22 -5.83
CA GLN A 29 10.30 18.12 -5.70
C GLN A 29 10.37 19.09 -4.51
N GLY A 30 11.54 19.70 -4.26
CA GLY A 30 11.68 20.78 -3.28
C GLY A 30 11.70 20.37 -1.81
N ARG A 31 11.72 19.06 -1.50
CA ARG A 31 11.88 18.53 -0.13
C ARG A 31 13.27 17.91 0.04
N VAL A 32 13.86 18.12 1.22
CA VAL A 32 15.16 17.57 1.61
C VAL A 32 14.93 16.42 2.57
N TYR A 33 15.47 15.25 2.24
CA TYR A 33 15.43 14.06 3.09
C TYR A 33 16.83 13.80 3.63
N VAL A 34 16.91 13.55 4.95
CA VAL A 34 18.16 13.24 5.67
C VAL A 34 18.08 11.78 6.10
N MET A 35 19.00 10.96 5.61
CA MET A 35 19.11 9.55 5.96
C MET A 35 20.37 9.36 6.80
N LEU A 36 20.21 8.80 8.01
CA LEU A 36 21.31 8.52 8.93
C LEU A 36 21.89 7.15 8.57
N GLY A 37 23.13 7.13 8.09
CA GLY A 37 23.87 5.90 7.87
C GLY A 37 24.83 5.66 9.03
N SER A 38 24.53 4.71 9.90
CA SER A 38 25.47 4.26 10.94
C SER A 38 26.35 3.13 10.38
N ARG A 39 27.66 3.27 10.51
CA ARG A 39 28.62 2.25 10.07
C ARG A 39 28.69 1.11 11.11
N GLY A 40 27.86 0.08 10.91
CA GLY A 40 28.12 -1.34 11.23
C GLY A 40 28.30 -1.79 12.70
N ALA A 41 27.36 -2.60 13.20
CA ALA A 41 27.59 -3.63 14.21
C ALA A 41 27.10 -4.98 13.63
N GLN A 42 27.96 -6.02 13.58
CA GLN A 42 27.68 -7.37 13.09
C GLN A 42 28.62 -8.38 13.77
N GLN A 43 28.17 -9.38 14.53
CA GLN A 43 26.86 -9.80 15.02
C GLN A 43 26.20 -9.00 16.19
N ASP A 44 26.70 -7.90 16.71
CA ASP A 44 28.08 -7.91 17.13
C ASP A 44 28.75 -6.59 16.86
N ALA A 45 28.61 -5.61 17.74
CA ALA A 45 29.79 -4.85 18.16
C ALA A 45 29.39 -3.96 19.34
N MET A 46 29.06 -4.57 20.48
CA MET A 46 29.44 -3.94 21.74
C MET A 46 30.80 -4.47 22.15
N ILE A 47 31.77 -3.63 21.79
CA ILE A 47 33.15 -3.47 22.25
C ILE A 47 33.54 -4.36 23.44
N ALA A 48 34.37 -5.36 23.16
CA ALA A 48 35.36 -5.85 24.10
C ALA A 48 36.74 -5.81 23.44
N SER A 49 37.53 -4.83 23.89
CA SER A 49 38.97 -4.91 24.09
C SER A 49 39.90 -5.26 22.91
N ASN A 50 40.80 -4.30 22.68
CA ASN A 50 42.17 -4.42 22.17
C ASN A 50 42.36 -4.39 20.64
N ALA A 51 42.96 -3.29 20.20
CA ALA A 51 43.91 -3.20 19.09
C ALA A 51 44.92 -4.39 19.11
N PRO A 52 45.61 -4.75 17.99
CA PRO A 52 46.05 -3.80 16.95
C PRO A 52 46.08 -4.30 15.49
N GLU A 53 46.27 -3.31 14.61
CA GLU A 53 47.12 -3.26 13.41
C GLU A 53 47.10 -4.34 12.31
N ASN A 54 47.16 -3.79 11.08
CA ASN A 54 47.93 -4.25 9.90
C ASN A 54 47.25 -5.17 8.86
N ARG A 55 47.04 -4.56 7.66
CA ARG A 55 47.77 -4.85 6.40
C ARG A 55 46.92 -5.27 5.18
N GLU A 56 47.14 -4.51 4.09
CA GLU A 56 47.18 -4.83 2.63
C GLU A 56 46.57 -6.18 2.17
N THR A 57 45.79 -6.31 1.08
CA THR A 57 46.13 -6.06 -0.34
C THR A 57 44.90 -6.31 -1.23
N ALA A 58 44.82 -5.62 -2.37
CA ALA A 58 43.91 -5.88 -3.49
C ALA A 58 44.18 -7.21 -4.19
N ILE A 59 43.14 -7.91 -4.67
CA ILE A 59 43.18 -8.76 -5.88
C ILE A 59 41.81 -8.74 -6.58
N ASP A 60 41.90 -8.51 -7.89
CA ASP A 60 40.90 -8.51 -8.96
C ASP A 60 40.32 -9.91 -9.26
N SER A 61 39.08 -10.00 -9.75
CA SER A 61 38.58 -10.94 -10.80
C SER A 61 37.05 -11.15 -10.75
N ASP A 62 36.38 -10.62 -11.79
CA ASP A 62 35.28 -11.20 -12.59
C ASP A 62 34.17 -12.04 -11.91
N ALA A 63 32.97 -11.44 -11.78
CA ALA A 63 31.68 -12.16 -11.71
C ALA A 63 30.46 -11.25 -11.99
N GLY A 64 30.10 -11.12 -13.28
CA GLY A 64 28.72 -10.89 -13.77
C GLY A 64 28.01 -9.55 -13.48
N PRO A 65 27.07 -9.11 -14.35
CA PRO A 65 26.19 -8.00 -14.00
C PRO A 65 25.20 -8.51 -12.95
N ALA A 66 25.41 -8.13 -11.69
CA ALA A 66 24.38 -8.23 -10.68
C ALA A 66 23.30 -7.20 -11.02
N ASP A 67 22.39 -7.60 -11.90
CA ASP A 67 21.11 -6.97 -12.13
C ASP A 67 20.24 -7.24 -10.89
N SER A 68 20.61 -6.62 -9.76
CA SER A 68 19.78 -6.62 -8.57
C SER A 68 18.77 -5.49 -8.72
N VAL A 69 17.75 -5.72 -9.55
CA VAL A 69 16.47 -5.04 -9.44
C VAL A 69 15.89 -5.48 -8.09
N THR A 70 16.21 -4.73 -7.03
CA THR A 70 15.46 -4.83 -5.79
C THR A 70 14.09 -4.24 -6.10
N ASP A 71 13.14 -5.10 -6.43
CA ASP A 71 11.72 -4.75 -6.39
C ASP A 71 11.42 -4.27 -4.97
N ASN A 72 11.38 -2.95 -4.80
CA ASN A 72 10.92 -2.31 -3.59
C ASN A 72 9.41 -2.54 -3.51
N VAL A 73 8.99 -3.73 -3.06
CA VAL A 73 7.58 -4.01 -2.78
C VAL A 73 7.17 -3.09 -1.63
N ALA A 74 6.37 -2.07 -1.95
CA ALA A 74 5.85 -1.14 -0.96
C ALA A 74 5.05 -1.93 0.08
N PHE A 75 5.36 -1.72 1.35
CA PHE A 75 4.61 -2.31 2.46
C PHE A 75 3.14 -1.86 2.41
N SER A 76 2.21 -2.82 2.33
CA SER A 76 0.77 -2.56 2.48
C SER A 76 0.21 -3.34 3.67
N PRO A 77 -0.40 -2.67 4.66
CA PRO A 77 -1.09 -3.33 5.78
C PRO A 77 -2.49 -3.84 5.41
N VAL A 78 -2.93 -3.66 4.16
CA VAL A 78 -4.22 -4.13 3.63
C VAL A 78 -3.96 -5.06 2.46
N SER A 79 -4.63 -6.20 2.44
CA SER A 79 -4.71 -7.06 1.28
C SER A 79 -6.13 -7.08 0.73
N ILE A 80 -6.25 -7.00 -0.60
CA ILE A 80 -7.53 -7.03 -1.30
C ILE A 80 -7.61 -8.33 -2.09
N ARG A 81 -8.74 -9.02 -2.00
CA ARG A 81 -9.01 -10.24 -2.74
C ARG A 81 -10.39 -10.22 -3.37
N VAL A 82 -10.51 -10.96 -4.46
CA VAL A 82 -11.77 -11.32 -5.11
C VAL A 82 -11.73 -12.82 -5.37
N GLU A 83 -12.89 -13.46 -5.44
CA GLU A 83 -12.94 -14.84 -5.90
C GLU A 83 -12.41 -14.93 -7.35
N PRO A 84 -11.51 -15.88 -7.63
CA PRO A 84 -10.84 -15.94 -8.92
C PRO A 84 -11.76 -16.36 -10.07
N LEU A 85 -12.86 -17.05 -9.76
CA LEU A 85 -13.87 -17.46 -10.73
C LEU A 85 -15.21 -17.71 -10.03
N THR A 86 -16.24 -17.02 -10.50
CA THR A 86 -17.63 -17.19 -10.10
C THR A 86 -18.42 -17.78 -11.27
N VAL A 87 -19.21 -18.82 -11.04
CA VAL A 87 -20.08 -19.40 -12.08
C VAL A 87 -21.47 -18.77 -11.98
N LEU A 88 -22.00 -18.29 -13.11
CA LEU A 88 -23.30 -17.65 -13.21
C LEU A 88 -24.20 -18.46 -14.15
N GLU A 89 -25.17 -19.14 -13.58
CA GLU A 89 -26.22 -19.81 -14.34
C GLU A 89 -27.20 -18.79 -14.92
N THR A 90 -27.56 -18.97 -16.19
CA THR A 90 -28.58 -18.13 -16.84
C THR A 90 -29.88 -18.05 -16.03
N GLY A 91 -30.34 -16.84 -15.73
CA GLY A 91 -31.55 -16.59 -14.94
C GLY A 91 -31.37 -16.66 -13.42
N ARG A 92 -30.14 -16.83 -12.93
CA ARG A 92 -29.77 -16.66 -11.52
C ARG A 92 -29.02 -15.36 -11.32
N SER A 93 -28.91 -14.95 -10.05
CA SER A 93 -28.01 -13.90 -9.62
C SER A 93 -26.92 -14.49 -8.72
N VAL A 94 -25.72 -13.95 -8.82
CA VAL A 94 -24.57 -14.29 -7.98
C VAL A 94 -23.91 -13.02 -7.48
N ASP A 95 -23.23 -13.09 -6.34
CA ASP A 95 -22.48 -11.96 -5.83
C ASP A 95 -21.03 -11.97 -6.32
N ILE A 96 -20.55 -10.80 -6.71
CA ILE A 96 -19.12 -10.52 -6.82
C ILE A 96 -18.68 -9.92 -5.49
N GLU A 97 -17.78 -10.62 -4.81
CA GLU A 97 -17.28 -10.24 -3.49
C GLU A 97 -15.86 -9.68 -3.58
N VAL A 98 -15.67 -8.47 -3.03
CA VAL A 98 -14.36 -7.87 -2.78
C VAL A 98 -14.12 -7.91 -1.29
N GLN A 99 -13.07 -8.61 -0.87
CA GLN A 99 -12.69 -8.80 0.53
C GLN A 99 -11.41 -8.03 0.84
N LEU A 100 -11.45 -7.25 1.92
CA LEU A 100 -10.28 -6.62 2.52
C LEU A 100 -9.90 -7.35 3.81
N ASP A 101 -8.61 -7.61 3.96
CA ASP A 101 -8.03 -7.99 5.25
C ASP A 101 -7.00 -6.94 5.67
N MET A 102 -7.16 -6.43 6.89
CA MET A 102 -6.24 -5.50 7.51
C MET A 102 -5.36 -6.25 8.51
N MET A 103 -4.06 -5.94 8.52
CA MET A 103 -3.15 -6.39 9.57
C MET A 103 -3.63 -5.94 10.96
N ASP A 104 -3.24 -6.68 12.00
CA ASP A 104 -3.65 -6.36 13.36
C ASP A 104 -3.27 -4.92 13.80
N GLY A 105 -4.22 -4.26 14.46
CA GLY A 105 -4.15 -2.85 14.85
C GLY A 105 -4.36 -1.83 13.71
N TRP A 106 -4.38 -2.25 12.45
CA TRP A 106 -4.68 -1.38 11.31
C TRP A 106 -6.17 -1.37 10.98
N TYR A 107 -6.63 -0.25 10.42
CA TYR A 107 -8.01 -0.06 10.02
C TYR A 107 -8.11 0.87 8.81
N VAL A 108 -9.25 0.83 8.13
CA VAL A 108 -9.63 1.79 7.10
C VAL A 108 -10.94 2.47 7.48
N TYR A 109 -11.18 3.69 6.98
CA TYR A 109 -12.41 4.42 7.30
C TYR A 109 -13.63 3.83 6.59
N ALA A 110 -14.71 3.64 7.33
CA ALA A 110 -15.95 3.10 6.80
C ALA A 110 -16.72 4.13 5.96
N ALA A 111 -17.44 3.67 4.94
CA ALA A 111 -18.23 4.51 4.04
C ALA A 111 -19.60 4.89 4.63
N THR A 112 -19.59 5.64 5.73
CA THR A 112 -20.82 6.11 6.40
C THR A 112 -21.14 7.57 6.09
N GLY A 113 -20.24 8.28 5.39
CA GLY A 113 -20.28 9.73 5.17
C GLY A 113 -19.84 10.57 6.38
N ARG A 114 -19.79 9.99 7.58
CA ARG A 114 -19.42 10.70 8.82
C ARG A 114 -17.93 11.04 8.85
N ASN A 115 -17.08 10.17 8.31
CA ASN A 115 -15.64 10.37 8.38
C ASN A 115 -15.18 11.45 7.39
N VAL A 116 -15.88 11.58 6.25
CA VAL A 116 -15.63 12.66 5.28
C VAL A 116 -15.78 14.04 5.92
N GLY A 117 -16.81 14.22 6.77
CA GLY A 117 -17.00 15.47 7.52
C GLY A 117 -15.86 15.81 8.48
N GLN A 118 -15.02 14.84 8.81
CA GLN A 118 -13.83 14.98 9.66
C GLN A 118 -12.53 15.01 8.85
N GLY A 119 -12.60 15.06 7.51
CA GLY A 119 -11.44 15.13 6.62
C GLY A 119 -10.78 13.79 6.30
N MET A 120 -11.39 12.66 6.69
CA MET A 120 -10.85 11.33 6.44
C MET A 120 -11.29 10.80 5.07
N LYS A 121 -10.46 9.93 4.48
CA LYS A 121 -10.80 9.28 3.20
C LYS A 121 -11.47 7.92 3.45
N GLU A 122 -12.78 7.88 3.27
CA GLU A 122 -13.58 6.65 3.38
C GLU A 122 -13.26 5.62 2.30
N THR A 123 -13.43 4.35 2.66
CA THR A 123 -13.24 3.21 1.77
C THR A 123 -14.38 3.12 0.77
N SER A 124 -14.06 3.17 -0.52
CA SER A 124 -15.02 3.07 -1.62
C SER A 124 -14.68 1.86 -2.48
N VAL A 125 -15.68 1.03 -2.77
CA VAL A 125 -15.58 -0.07 -3.73
C VAL A 125 -16.56 0.18 -4.87
N VAL A 126 -16.03 0.45 -6.07
CA VAL A 126 -16.83 0.77 -7.25
C VAL A 126 -16.68 -0.36 -8.27
N PHE A 127 -17.79 -1.03 -8.57
CA PHE A 127 -17.85 -2.12 -9.54
C PHE A 127 -18.17 -1.59 -10.94
N SER A 128 -17.34 -1.94 -11.91
CA SER A 128 -17.60 -1.73 -13.34
C SER A 128 -18.02 -3.06 -13.96
N ILE A 129 -19.32 -3.16 -14.25
CA ILE A 129 -19.95 -4.35 -14.81
C ILE A 129 -19.85 -4.28 -16.34
N PRO A 130 -19.32 -5.32 -17.02
CA PRO A 130 -19.17 -5.33 -18.47
C PRO A 130 -20.52 -5.56 -19.17
N ASP A 131 -20.57 -5.28 -20.47
CA ASP A 131 -21.71 -5.64 -21.32
C ASP A 131 -22.02 -7.14 -21.24
N GLY A 132 -23.31 -7.47 -21.21
CA GLY A 132 -23.79 -8.84 -21.01
C GLY A 132 -24.04 -9.21 -19.54
N LEU A 133 -23.59 -8.39 -18.59
CA LEU A 133 -23.95 -8.51 -17.18
C LEU A 133 -24.68 -7.25 -16.71
N THR A 134 -25.54 -7.39 -15.70
CA THR A 134 -26.23 -6.28 -15.04
C THR A 134 -26.15 -6.41 -13.53
N GLY A 135 -26.23 -5.28 -12.82
CA GLY A 135 -26.36 -5.30 -11.37
C GLY A 135 -27.77 -5.68 -10.95
N ALA A 136 -27.93 -6.78 -10.23
CA ALA A 136 -29.21 -7.28 -9.72
C ALA A 136 -29.65 -6.59 -8.41
N GLY A 137 -28.89 -5.61 -7.93
CA GLY A 137 -29.18 -4.88 -6.70
C GLY A 137 -28.11 -3.88 -6.30
N ALA A 138 -28.31 -3.23 -5.14
CA ALA A 138 -27.32 -2.36 -4.51
C ALA A 138 -26.13 -3.17 -3.99
N VAL A 139 -24.98 -2.51 -3.82
CA VAL A 139 -23.83 -3.12 -3.13
C VAL A 139 -24.20 -3.35 -1.67
N ARG A 140 -24.00 -4.57 -1.19
CA ARG A 140 -24.12 -4.92 0.22
C ARG A 140 -22.83 -4.52 0.92
N MET A 141 -22.95 -3.63 1.90
CA MET A 141 -21.82 -3.07 2.64
C MET A 141 -21.48 -3.96 3.85
N PRO A 142 -20.20 -4.07 4.22
CA PRO A 142 -19.81 -4.79 5.42
C PRO A 142 -20.25 -4.05 6.69
N PRO A 143 -20.44 -4.76 7.82
CA PRO A 143 -20.59 -4.12 9.11
C PRO A 143 -19.32 -3.35 9.48
N TYR A 144 -19.47 -2.24 10.19
CA TYR A 144 -18.35 -1.42 10.67
C TYR A 144 -18.31 -1.36 12.19
N GLY A 145 -17.14 -1.05 12.72
CA GLY A 145 -16.91 -0.78 14.14
C GLY A 145 -16.56 0.70 14.37
N PHE A 146 -16.11 1.00 15.59
CA PHE A 146 -15.79 2.36 16.00
C PHE A 146 -14.38 2.44 16.59
N LYS A 147 -13.65 3.51 16.25
CA LYS A 147 -12.40 3.90 16.92
C LYS A 147 -12.45 5.39 17.22
N GLY A 148 -12.68 5.73 18.49
CA GLY A 148 -12.96 7.10 18.90
C GLY A 148 -14.24 7.63 18.25
N SER A 149 -14.15 8.74 17.51
CA SER A 149 -15.25 9.35 16.77
C SER A 149 -15.40 8.86 15.32
N TYR A 150 -14.58 7.88 14.90
CA TYR A 150 -14.54 7.38 13.53
C TYR A 150 -15.27 6.04 13.40
N ASP A 151 -15.97 5.90 12.29
CA ASP A 151 -16.55 4.64 11.85
C ASP A 151 -15.48 3.90 11.01
N ILE A 152 -15.14 2.66 11.34
CA ILE A 152 -13.99 1.96 10.76
C ILE A 152 -14.29 0.52 10.35
N TYR A 153 -13.51 0.02 9.39
CA TYR A 153 -13.37 -1.41 9.13
C TYR A 153 -12.01 -1.88 9.64
N SER A 154 -11.98 -3.03 10.33
CA SER A 154 -10.75 -3.63 10.88
C SER A 154 -10.86 -5.14 10.91
N GLY A 155 -9.71 -5.83 10.95
CA GLY A 155 -9.65 -7.30 10.97
C GLY A 155 -9.69 -7.92 9.58
N MET A 156 -10.08 -9.19 9.51
CA MET A 156 -10.13 -9.98 8.28
C MET A 156 -11.57 -10.15 7.81
N GLY A 157 -11.79 -10.34 6.51
CA GLY A 157 -13.13 -10.68 6.00
C GLY A 157 -14.08 -9.51 5.86
N VAL A 158 -13.56 -8.29 5.70
CA VAL A 158 -14.42 -7.14 5.44
C VAL A 158 -14.83 -7.17 3.98
N THR A 159 -16.08 -7.56 3.72
CA THR A 159 -16.56 -7.90 2.37
C THR A 159 -17.61 -6.93 1.85
N TRP A 160 -17.39 -6.44 0.63
CA TRP A 160 -18.40 -5.79 -0.21
C TRP A 160 -18.91 -6.80 -1.21
N ALA A 161 -20.24 -6.91 -1.34
CA ALA A 161 -20.84 -7.84 -2.28
C ALA A 161 -21.75 -7.11 -3.27
N LYS A 162 -21.49 -7.28 -4.57
CA LYS A 162 -22.32 -6.75 -5.66
C LYS A 162 -23.11 -7.90 -6.29
N PRO A 163 -24.43 -7.96 -6.12
CA PRO A 163 -25.24 -8.93 -6.84
C PRO A 163 -25.26 -8.55 -8.33
N ILE A 164 -24.96 -9.53 -9.17
CA ILE A 164 -24.98 -9.44 -10.62
C ILE A 164 -25.86 -10.55 -11.21
N GLU A 165 -26.29 -10.35 -12.44
CA GLU A 165 -27.00 -11.34 -13.24
C GLU A 165 -26.61 -11.20 -14.71
N ALA A 166 -26.91 -12.22 -15.51
CA ALA A 166 -26.70 -12.17 -16.96
C ALA A 166 -27.86 -11.42 -17.62
N SER A 167 -27.52 -10.46 -18.48
CA SER A 167 -28.51 -9.78 -19.32
C SER A 167 -29.27 -10.76 -20.23
N ALA A 168 -30.45 -10.36 -20.68
CA ALA A 168 -31.20 -11.13 -21.66
C ALA A 168 -30.38 -11.29 -22.96
N GLY A 169 -30.16 -12.53 -23.39
CA GLY A 169 -29.42 -12.85 -24.61
C GLY A 169 -27.89 -12.85 -24.46
N THR A 170 -27.37 -12.75 -23.23
CA THR A 170 -25.94 -12.93 -22.96
C THR A 170 -25.49 -14.31 -23.41
N LEU A 171 -24.37 -14.35 -24.13
CA LEU A 171 -23.78 -15.59 -24.63
C LEU A 171 -22.99 -16.27 -23.49
N PRO A 172 -22.93 -17.61 -23.47
CA PRO A 172 -22.02 -18.30 -22.57
C PRO A 172 -20.56 -17.88 -22.80
N GLY A 173 -19.81 -17.70 -21.73
CA GLY A 173 -18.43 -17.21 -21.83
C GLY A 173 -17.88 -16.62 -20.54
N LEU A 174 -16.62 -16.20 -20.60
CA LEU A 174 -15.92 -15.55 -19.49
C LEU A 174 -16.08 -14.03 -19.60
N TYR A 175 -16.54 -13.42 -18.52
CA TYR A 175 -16.72 -11.98 -18.36
C TYR A 175 -15.86 -11.49 -17.20
N GLU A 176 -15.30 -10.28 -17.33
CA GLU A 176 -14.46 -9.68 -16.30
C GLU A 176 -15.16 -8.49 -15.66
N VAL A 177 -15.39 -8.56 -14.35
CA VAL A 177 -15.93 -7.48 -13.54
C VAL A 177 -14.77 -6.80 -12.82
N ASN A 178 -14.56 -5.52 -13.10
CA ASN A 178 -13.52 -4.74 -12.42
C ASN A 178 -14.10 -4.11 -11.15
N ALA A 179 -13.33 -4.11 -10.07
CA ALA A 179 -13.65 -3.35 -8.88
C ALA A 179 -12.48 -2.43 -8.52
N GLU A 180 -12.76 -1.13 -8.47
CA GLU A 180 -11.82 -0.11 -7.99
C GLU A 180 -12.06 0.10 -6.49
N VAL A 181 -11.02 -0.16 -5.69
CA VAL A 181 -11.02 -0.01 -4.24
C VAL A 181 -10.15 1.17 -3.88
N THR A 182 -10.76 2.24 -3.35
CA THR A 182 -10.03 3.40 -2.82
C THR A 182 -10.16 3.42 -1.31
N TYR A 183 -9.06 3.56 -0.58
CA TYR A 183 -9.07 3.52 0.88
C TYR A 183 -7.90 4.32 1.48
N GLN A 184 -8.01 4.64 2.76
CA GLN A 184 -6.90 5.17 3.56
C GLN A 184 -6.73 4.32 4.80
N THR A 185 -5.51 3.82 5.01
CA THR A 185 -5.17 2.94 6.13
C THR A 185 -4.50 3.72 7.24
N CYS A 186 -4.93 3.48 8.48
CA CYS A 186 -4.36 4.10 9.66
C CYS A 186 -4.12 3.07 10.77
N LYS A 187 -3.19 3.39 11.65
CA LYS A 187 -2.94 2.73 12.93
C LYS A 187 -2.57 3.82 13.95
N ASP A 188 -3.41 3.92 14.97
CA ASP A 188 -3.30 4.91 16.05
C ASP A 188 -3.20 6.35 15.53
N ASP A 189 -2.06 7.02 15.69
CA ASP A 189 -1.80 8.38 15.22
C ASP A 189 -1.15 8.46 13.84
N ILE A 190 -0.89 7.30 13.21
CA ILE A 190 -0.26 7.20 11.90
C ILE A 190 -1.31 6.84 10.85
N CYS A 191 -1.38 7.65 9.79
CA CYS A 191 -2.16 7.35 8.59
C CYS A 191 -1.25 7.33 7.38
N LEU A 192 -1.42 6.31 6.54
CA LEU A 192 -0.79 6.24 5.24
C LEU A 192 -1.52 7.14 4.24
N LEU A 193 -0.86 7.44 3.12
CA LEU A 193 -1.52 8.11 2.01
C LEU A 193 -2.64 7.22 1.45
N PRO A 194 -3.77 7.80 1.03
CA PRO A 194 -4.81 7.04 0.36
C PRO A 194 -4.26 6.25 -0.84
N GLN A 195 -4.75 5.03 -1.00
CA GLN A 195 -4.42 4.14 -2.10
C GLN A 195 -5.66 3.87 -2.94
N THR A 196 -5.45 3.58 -4.21
CA THR A 196 -6.47 3.06 -5.13
C THR A 196 -5.91 1.84 -5.83
N GLU A 197 -6.63 0.74 -5.74
CA GLU A 197 -6.26 -0.54 -6.35
C GLU A 197 -7.42 -1.06 -7.20
N THR A 198 -7.11 -1.70 -8.32
CA THR A 198 -8.11 -2.34 -9.17
C THR A 198 -7.93 -3.85 -9.11
N VAL A 199 -9.00 -4.56 -8.79
CA VAL A 199 -9.06 -6.03 -8.80
C VAL A 199 -10.08 -6.51 -9.83
N VAL A 200 -9.82 -7.69 -10.39
CA VAL A 200 -10.63 -8.26 -11.48
C VAL A 200 -11.22 -9.59 -11.03
N ALA A 201 -12.54 -9.64 -10.95
CA ALA A 201 -13.29 -10.87 -10.72
C ALA A 201 -13.72 -11.46 -12.07
N ARG A 202 -13.61 -12.78 -12.22
CA ARG A 202 -14.00 -13.48 -13.45
C ARG A 202 -15.31 -14.20 -13.25
N VAL A 203 -16.22 -14.05 -14.20
CA VAL A 203 -17.56 -14.64 -14.19
C VAL A 203 -17.73 -15.54 -15.40
N LEU A 204 -17.94 -16.82 -15.18
CA LEU A 204 -18.26 -17.77 -16.24
C LEU A 204 -19.78 -17.89 -16.35
N VAL A 205 -20.35 -17.34 -17.42
CA VAL A 205 -21.77 -17.49 -17.76
C VAL A 205 -21.98 -18.81 -18.49
N GLN A 206 -22.97 -19.58 -18.03
CA GLN A 206 -23.35 -20.89 -18.58
C GLN A 206 -24.83 -20.93 -19.01
#